data_AF-A0A0F6YMW4-F1
#
_entry.id   AF-A0A0F6YMW4-F1
#
_cell.length_a   1.000
_cell.length_b   1.000
_cell.length_c   1.000
_cell.angle_alpha   90.00
_cell.angle_beta   90.00
_cell.angle_gamma   90.00
#
_symmetry.space_group_name_H-M   'P 1'
#
loop_
_entity.id
_entity.type
_entity.pdbx_description
1 polymer ?
#
loop_
_entity_poly.entity_id
_entity_poly.type
_entity_poly.pdbx_seq_one_letter_code
_entity_poly.pdbx_strand_id
1 'polypeptide(L)'
;MLFALPRGGRMRLGSRSSTLAVASLLALAGCHTDRRYVTPEEGATWQLAFPEGAAPFFTGEELTVFLVEQRIELPVRPPTDEEFGALSAGDATEFTPYARRPWAARGDYEIQIDFTLSNLDDEPQRIAVTLNGINEFHEYVPGVSVVGDETVVDFSGWERTYALDPGERIQVTIREEEIDEVAVDLATVVNGAPNSNQVVFFQNQSSHDPRSQMYIPPIVPALVGVRLGLRIEAGEGATEAPPAALEAVVRVRDPEDRVVGTGEEPWVLPQPAQFAPVVVEEE
;
A
#
# COMPACT_ATOMS: atom_id res chain seq x y z
N MET A 1 4.63 -8.63 80.91
CA MET A 1 4.74 -10.10 81.15
C MET A 1 5.68 -10.65 80.09
N LEU A 2 7.01 -10.61 80.28
CA LEU A 2 7.85 -11.58 80.99
C LEU A 2 7.45 -13.05 80.84
N PHE A 3 8.38 -13.83 80.25
CA PHE A 3 8.78 -15.24 80.42
C PHE A 3 8.97 -15.90 79.05
N ALA A 4 9.95 -16.75 78.76
CA ALA A 4 11.31 -17.02 79.23
C ALA A 4 11.87 -18.03 78.20
N LEU A 5 13.16 -17.93 77.90
CA LEU A 5 13.93 -18.91 77.12
C LEU A 5 14.04 -20.26 77.86
N PRO A 6 14.39 -21.35 77.16
CA PRO A 6 15.74 -21.88 77.39
C PRO A 6 16.47 -22.46 76.16
N ARG A 7 17.81 -22.28 76.20
CA ARG A 7 18.93 -23.22 75.98
C ARG A 7 18.69 -24.34 74.94
N GLY A 8 19.51 -24.55 73.92
CA GLY A 8 20.96 -24.46 73.86
C GLY A 8 21.47 -25.74 73.20
N GLY A 9 22.24 -25.63 72.11
CA GLY A 9 22.79 -26.78 71.40
C GLY A 9 24.00 -26.36 70.57
N ARG A 10 25.18 -26.85 70.95
CA ARG A 10 26.47 -26.56 70.33
C ARG A 10 26.67 -27.36 69.03
N MET A 11 27.47 -26.74 68.15
CA MET A 11 28.43 -27.33 67.18
C MET A 11 27.90 -28.23 66.05
N ARG A 12 28.21 -27.82 64.81
CA ARG A 12 29.35 -28.35 64.06
C ARG A 12 29.67 -27.44 62.87
N LEU A 13 30.92 -26.97 62.81
CA LEU A 13 31.50 -26.38 61.61
C LEU A 13 31.61 -27.49 60.55
N GLY A 14 30.92 -27.29 59.44
CA GLY A 14 31.07 -28.07 58.22
C GLY A 14 31.33 -27.12 57.06
N SER A 15 32.61 -26.91 56.77
CA SER A 15 33.09 -26.34 55.51
C SER A 15 32.47 -27.09 54.33
N ARG A 16 31.92 -26.36 53.36
CA ARG A 16 32.05 -26.65 51.92
C ARG A 16 31.38 -25.58 51.06
N SER A 17 32.24 -24.93 50.28
CA SER A 17 32.06 -24.61 48.87
C SER A 17 30.90 -23.69 48.48
N SER A 18 31.28 -22.41 48.35
CA SER A 18 30.62 -21.41 47.51
C SER A 18 30.43 -21.94 46.08
N THR A 19 29.17 -22.10 45.67
CA THR A 19 28.82 -22.22 44.25
C THR A 19 28.13 -20.92 43.86
N LEU A 20 28.80 -20.13 43.01
CA LEU A 20 28.23 -18.95 42.37
C LEU A 20 26.94 -19.36 41.63
N ALA A 21 25.83 -18.69 41.96
CA ALA A 21 24.66 -18.67 41.10
C ALA A 21 24.97 -17.69 39.95
N VAL A 22 25.30 -18.23 38.78
CA VAL A 22 25.36 -17.47 37.53
C VAL A 22 23.93 -17.13 37.14
N ALA A 23 23.59 -15.84 37.19
CA ALA A 23 22.35 -15.31 36.67
C ALA A 23 22.37 -15.41 35.13
N SER A 24 21.59 -16.34 34.58
CA SER A 24 21.33 -16.42 33.15
C SER A 24 20.33 -15.33 32.75
N LEU A 25 20.81 -14.13 32.43
CA LEU A 25 20.11 -13.23 31.51
C LEU A 25 20.30 -13.80 30.09
N LEU A 26 19.36 -14.62 29.64
CA LEU A 26 19.18 -14.88 28.22
C LEU A 26 18.66 -13.59 27.59
N ALA A 27 19.58 -12.83 27.00
CA ALA A 27 19.25 -11.76 26.08
C ALA A 27 18.38 -12.34 24.97
N LEU A 28 17.12 -11.91 24.92
CA LEU A 28 16.30 -11.94 23.72
C LEU A 28 16.94 -10.97 22.72
N ALA A 29 18.06 -11.39 22.12
CA ALA A 29 18.44 -10.90 20.81
C ALA A 29 17.39 -11.47 19.85
N GLY A 30 16.21 -10.83 19.82
CA GLY A 30 15.33 -10.96 18.68
C GLY A 30 16.18 -10.58 17.47
N CYS A 31 16.34 -11.49 16.53
CA CYS A 31 16.89 -11.20 15.22
C CYS A 31 16.08 -10.02 14.68
N HIS A 32 16.61 -8.81 14.82
CA HIS A 32 16.19 -7.67 14.03
C HIS A 32 16.69 -8.04 12.64
N THR A 33 15.87 -8.75 11.87
CA THR A 33 16.10 -8.91 10.45
C THR A 33 16.03 -7.49 9.90
N ASP A 34 17.19 -6.88 9.69
CA ASP A 34 17.26 -5.54 9.12
C ASP A 34 16.43 -5.56 7.84
N ARG A 35 15.43 -4.67 7.79
CA ARG A 35 14.58 -4.47 6.63
C ARG A 35 15.45 -3.95 5.51
N ARG A 36 16.05 -4.86 4.75
CA ARG A 36 16.90 -4.52 3.62
C ARG A 36 16.00 -4.28 2.42
N TYR A 37 15.84 -3.02 2.07
CA TYR A 37 15.21 -2.63 0.82
C TYR A 37 16.20 -2.86 -0.33
N VAL A 38 15.67 -3.36 -1.46
CA VAL A 38 16.47 -3.69 -2.66
C VAL A 38 16.62 -2.46 -3.57
N THR A 39 15.70 -1.51 -3.44
CA THR A 39 15.85 -0.14 -3.94
C THR A 39 16.94 0.60 -3.15
N PRO A 40 17.81 1.40 -3.78
CA PRO A 40 18.85 2.17 -3.08
C PRO A 40 18.29 2.98 -1.90
N GLU A 41 19.10 3.28 -0.89
CA GLU A 41 18.71 4.21 0.20
C GLU A 41 18.35 5.60 -0.35
N GLU A 42 18.94 5.97 -1.50
CA GLU A 42 18.57 7.10 -2.37
C GLU A 42 17.68 6.63 -3.53
N GLY A 43 16.63 5.85 -3.23
CA GLY A 43 15.73 5.27 -4.22
C GLY A 43 15.20 6.32 -5.20
N ALA A 44 14.70 5.87 -6.36
CA ALA A 44 14.11 6.78 -7.34
C ALA A 44 13.11 7.71 -6.64
N THR A 45 13.20 9.00 -6.93
CA THR A 45 12.30 10.01 -6.39
C THR A 45 11.27 10.34 -7.45
N TRP A 46 10.00 10.30 -7.09
CA TRP A 46 8.89 10.70 -7.95
C TRP A 46 8.36 12.06 -7.49
N GLN A 47 8.01 12.91 -8.45
CA GLN A 47 7.52 14.25 -8.19
C GLN A 47 6.27 14.48 -8.99
N LEU A 48 5.19 14.82 -8.30
CA LEU A 48 3.93 15.23 -8.89
C LEU A 48 3.63 16.65 -8.41
N ALA A 49 3.14 17.49 -9.29
CA ALA A 49 2.64 18.80 -8.92
C ALA A 49 1.51 19.19 -9.86
N PHE A 50 0.59 20.02 -9.37
CA PHE A 50 -0.25 20.78 -10.28
C PHE A 50 0.61 21.89 -10.87
N PRO A 51 0.90 21.87 -12.19
CA PRO A 51 1.54 23.02 -12.82
C PRO A 51 0.65 24.25 -12.70
N GLU A 52 1.26 25.43 -12.77
CA GLU A 52 0.51 26.69 -12.87
C GLU A 52 -0.48 26.62 -14.05
N GLY A 53 -1.75 26.94 -13.80
CA GLY A 53 -2.82 26.84 -14.81
C GLY A 53 -3.25 25.40 -15.14
N ALA A 54 -3.02 24.42 -14.27
CA ALA A 54 -3.49 23.05 -14.46
C ALA A 54 -5.01 23.02 -14.67
N ALA A 55 -5.43 22.55 -15.84
CA ALA A 55 -6.85 22.43 -16.18
C ALA A 55 -7.54 21.31 -15.36
N PRO A 56 -8.86 21.39 -15.17
CA PRO A 56 -9.62 20.33 -14.53
C PRO A 56 -9.47 18.99 -15.25
N PHE A 57 -9.41 17.92 -14.47
CA PHE A 57 -9.61 16.56 -14.97
C PHE A 57 -11.08 16.32 -15.31
N PHE A 58 -11.98 16.86 -14.50
CA PHE A 58 -13.43 16.79 -14.70
C PHE A 58 -14.10 18.08 -14.25
N THR A 59 -15.14 18.51 -14.98
CA THR A 59 -15.98 19.66 -14.63
C THR A 59 -17.45 19.23 -14.67
N GLY A 60 -18.06 19.11 -13.49
CA GLY A 60 -19.49 18.92 -13.30
C GLY A 60 -20.20 20.22 -12.93
N GLU A 61 -21.50 20.15 -12.71
CA GLU A 61 -22.30 21.31 -12.29
C GLU A 61 -21.94 21.76 -10.86
N GLU A 62 -21.73 20.81 -9.94
CA GLU A 62 -21.45 21.12 -8.53
C GLU A 62 -19.97 20.99 -8.16
N LEU A 63 -19.24 20.12 -8.85
CA LEU A 63 -17.88 19.72 -8.50
C LEU A 63 -16.94 19.81 -9.69
N THR A 64 -15.78 20.42 -9.46
CA THR A 64 -14.63 20.36 -10.36
C THR A 64 -13.55 19.50 -9.71
N VAL A 65 -13.04 18.52 -10.45
CA VAL A 65 -11.97 17.63 -9.99
C VAL A 65 -10.70 17.96 -10.74
N PHE A 66 -9.63 18.23 -10.00
CA PHE A 66 -8.26 18.29 -10.52
C PHE A 66 -7.54 17.02 -10.11
N LEU A 67 -6.90 16.36 -11.07
CA LEU A 67 -6.18 15.11 -10.83
C LEU A 67 -4.90 15.11 -11.67
N VAL A 68 -3.78 14.87 -11.01
CA VAL A 68 -2.51 14.53 -11.67
C VAL A 68 -2.03 13.20 -11.10
N GLU A 69 -1.64 12.29 -11.98
CA GLU A 69 -1.20 10.95 -11.60
C GLU A 69 0.07 10.56 -12.34
N GLN A 70 0.88 9.75 -11.68
CA GLN A 70 2.06 9.14 -12.24
C GLN A 70 2.04 7.64 -11.96
N ARG A 71 2.19 6.87 -13.05
CA ARG A 71 2.44 5.43 -12.96
C ARG A 71 3.89 5.19 -12.55
N ILE A 72 4.06 4.43 -11.47
CA ILE A 72 5.34 4.00 -10.92
C ILE A 72 5.41 2.49 -11.10
N GLU A 73 6.32 2.04 -11.95
CA GLU A 73 6.54 0.61 -12.18
C GLU A 73 7.66 0.10 -11.29
N LEU A 74 7.44 -1.06 -10.67
CA LEU A 74 8.49 -1.74 -9.95
C LEU A 74 9.41 -2.45 -10.95
N PRO A 75 10.72 -2.47 -10.70
CA PRO A 75 11.67 -3.15 -11.58
C PRO A 75 11.60 -4.67 -11.33
N VAL A 76 10.53 -5.33 -11.76
CA VAL A 76 10.33 -6.78 -11.56
C VAL A 76 11.26 -7.57 -12.48
N ARG A 77 11.88 -8.64 -11.99
CA ARG A 77 12.72 -9.58 -12.75
C ARG A 77 11.88 -10.39 -13.73
N PRO A 78 12.37 -10.66 -14.96
CA PRO A 78 11.67 -11.57 -15.85
C PRO A 78 11.70 -13.01 -15.33
N PRO A 79 10.61 -13.78 -15.46
CA PRO A 79 10.64 -15.21 -15.20
C PRO A 79 11.60 -15.92 -16.17
N THR A 80 12.26 -16.97 -15.70
CA THR A 80 12.95 -17.94 -16.57
C THR A 80 11.93 -18.74 -17.38
N ASP A 81 12.35 -19.40 -18.46
CA ASP A 81 11.47 -20.25 -19.28
C ASP A 81 10.81 -21.37 -18.47
N GLU A 82 11.54 -21.95 -17.51
CA GLU A 82 11.03 -22.99 -16.62
C GLU A 82 9.97 -22.44 -15.66
N GLU A 83 10.26 -21.30 -15.03
CA GLU A 83 9.32 -20.60 -14.16
C GLU A 83 8.04 -20.22 -14.91
N PHE A 84 8.17 -19.61 -16.09
CA PHE A 84 7.03 -19.21 -16.91
C PHE A 84 6.20 -20.41 -17.37
N GLY A 85 6.85 -21.52 -17.74
CA GLY A 85 6.18 -22.78 -18.07
C GLY A 85 5.36 -23.32 -16.90
N ALA A 86 5.85 -23.19 -15.67
CA ALA A 86 5.13 -23.61 -14.46
C ALA A 86 3.92 -22.71 -14.15
N LEU A 87 3.93 -21.43 -14.50
CA LEU A 87 2.79 -20.52 -14.27
C LEU A 87 1.53 -20.92 -15.05
N SER A 88 1.73 -21.57 -16.20
CA SER A 88 0.65 -22.04 -17.07
C SER A 88 0.22 -23.48 -16.77
N ALA A 89 0.86 -24.13 -15.79
CA ALA A 89 0.54 -25.50 -15.39
C ALA A 89 -0.52 -25.49 -14.26
N GLY A 90 -1.44 -26.45 -14.31
CA GLY A 90 -2.46 -26.65 -13.28
C GLY A 90 -3.89 -26.51 -13.81
N ASP A 91 -4.84 -26.53 -12.88
CA ASP A 91 -6.26 -26.33 -13.18
C ASP A 91 -6.57 -24.82 -13.24
N ALA A 92 -7.25 -24.38 -14.31
CA ALA A 92 -7.60 -22.98 -14.51
C ALA A 92 -8.46 -22.38 -13.38
N THR A 93 -9.19 -23.23 -12.65
CA THR A 93 -9.99 -22.81 -11.49
C THR A 93 -9.14 -22.35 -10.32
N GLU A 94 -7.87 -22.77 -10.22
CA GLU A 94 -6.96 -22.38 -9.13
C GLU A 94 -6.49 -20.93 -9.22
N PHE A 95 -6.52 -20.36 -10.43
CA PHE A 95 -6.04 -19.00 -10.70
C PHE A 95 -7.08 -18.14 -11.41
N THR A 96 -8.34 -18.58 -11.47
CA THR A 96 -9.47 -17.71 -11.85
C THR A 96 -9.52 -16.51 -10.87
N PRO A 97 -9.66 -15.26 -11.35
CA PRO A 97 -10.12 -14.83 -12.68
C PRO A 97 -9.01 -14.63 -13.73
N TYR A 98 -7.76 -14.95 -13.41
CA TYR A 98 -6.61 -14.69 -14.27
C TYR A 98 -6.42 -15.78 -15.34
N ALA A 99 -5.70 -15.44 -16.41
CA ALA A 99 -5.42 -16.38 -17.50
C ALA A 99 -4.38 -17.45 -17.13
N ARG A 100 -3.57 -17.19 -16.11
CA ARG A 100 -2.53 -18.07 -15.55
C ARG A 100 -2.19 -17.63 -14.13
N ARG A 101 -1.36 -18.41 -13.43
CA ARG A 101 -0.78 -17.97 -12.15
C ARG A 101 0.05 -16.69 -12.35
N PRO A 102 -0.04 -15.72 -11.41
CA PRO A 102 0.80 -14.53 -11.48
C PRO A 102 2.27 -14.92 -11.30
N TRP A 103 3.15 -14.17 -11.97
CA TRP A 103 4.59 -14.33 -11.81
C TRP A 103 5.04 -14.02 -10.38
N ALA A 104 4.56 -12.92 -9.82
CA ALA A 104 4.75 -12.56 -8.43
C ALA A 104 3.40 -12.56 -7.70
N ALA A 105 3.34 -13.24 -6.56
CA ALA A 105 2.15 -13.29 -5.73
C ALA A 105 2.29 -12.39 -4.49
N ARG A 106 1.16 -12.01 -3.90
CA ARG A 106 1.11 -11.31 -2.61
C ARG A 106 2.00 -12.04 -1.59
N GLY A 107 2.88 -11.27 -0.94
CA GLY A 107 3.86 -11.78 0.03
C GLY A 107 5.24 -12.13 -0.55
N ASP A 108 5.41 -12.16 -1.87
CA ASP A 108 6.74 -12.35 -2.48
C ASP A 108 7.67 -11.14 -2.21
N TYR A 109 7.09 -9.93 -2.11
CA TYR A 109 7.77 -8.70 -1.69
C TYR A 109 6.78 -7.71 -1.09
N GLU A 110 7.31 -6.71 -0.39
CA GLU A 110 6.55 -5.63 0.23
C GLU A 110 6.97 -4.26 -0.28
N ILE A 111 6.00 -3.36 -0.42
CA ILE A 111 6.19 -2.00 -0.90
C ILE A 111 5.92 -1.03 0.25
N GLN A 112 6.75 0.00 0.40
CA GLN A 112 6.49 1.14 1.27
C GLN A 112 6.66 2.42 0.45
N ILE A 113 5.82 3.42 0.71
CA ILE A 113 5.97 4.74 0.08
C ILE A 113 6.08 5.82 1.15
N ASP A 114 7.19 6.53 1.14
CA ASP A 114 7.39 7.72 1.96
C ASP A 114 7.18 8.95 1.07
N PHE A 115 6.33 9.89 1.48
CA PHE A 115 6.08 11.11 0.71
C PHE A 115 6.07 12.39 1.55
N THR A 116 6.38 13.50 0.88
CA THR A 116 6.16 14.86 1.36
C THR A 116 5.08 15.53 0.53
N LEU A 117 4.00 15.97 1.16
CA LEU A 117 2.95 16.78 0.53
C LEU A 117 3.13 18.24 0.94
N SER A 118 3.07 19.15 -0.02
CA SER A 118 3.28 20.58 0.18
C SER A 118 2.13 21.39 -0.43
N ASN A 119 1.52 22.26 0.37
CA ASN A 119 0.66 23.33 -0.13
C ASN A 119 1.55 24.48 -0.62
N LEU A 120 1.50 24.79 -1.91
CA LEU A 120 2.31 25.86 -2.50
C LEU A 120 1.49 27.14 -2.70
N ASP A 121 0.23 27.13 -2.29
CA ASP A 121 -0.68 28.25 -2.38
C ASP A 121 -0.56 29.19 -1.17
N ASP A 122 -1.09 30.40 -1.30
CA ASP A 122 -1.18 31.38 -0.20
C ASP A 122 -2.48 31.26 0.62
N GLU A 123 -3.36 30.34 0.24
CA GLU A 123 -4.59 29.97 0.94
C GLU A 123 -4.57 28.53 1.48
N PRO A 124 -5.36 28.20 2.53
CA PRO A 124 -5.50 26.82 3.00
C PRO A 124 -6.11 25.90 1.94
N GLN A 125 -5.59 24.67 1.82
CA GLN A 125 -6.00 23.72 0.80
C GLN A 125 -6.42 22.36 1.38
N ARG A 126 -7.34 21.68 0.69
CA ARG A 126 -7.69 20.27 0.95
C ARG A 126 -7.21 19.43 -0.22
N ILE A 127 -6.16 18.64 0.01
CA ILE A 127 -5.49 17.88 -1.04
C ILE A 127 -5.54 16.40 -0.69
N ALA A 128 -6.07 15.59 -1.59
CA ALA A 128 -6.06 14.14 -1.48
C ALA A 128 -4.81 13.57 -2.16
N VAL A 129 -4.15 12.65 -1.47
CA VAL A 129 -3.12 11.77 -2.06
C VAL A 129 -3.81 10.44 -2.37
N THR A 130 -3.72 10.00 -3.62
CA THR A 130 -4.35 8.79 -4.11
C THR A 130 -3.30 7.74 -4.50
N LEU A 131 -3.60 6.47 -4.28
CA LEU A 131 -2.76 5.37 -4.73
C LEU A 131 -3.64 4.23 -5.25
N ASN A 132 -3.36 3.79 -6.47
CA ASN A 132 -4.09 2.71 -7.13
C ASN A 132 -3.14 1.59 -7.54
N GLY A 133 -3.56 0.34 -7.32
CA GLY A 133 -2.72 -0.84 -7.58
C GLY A 133 -2.61 -1.18 -9.06
N ILE A 134 -1.44 -1.68 -9.44
CA ILE A 134 -1.18 -2.27 -10.76
C ILE A 134 -0.58 -3.66 -10.51
N ASN A 135 -1.26 -4.71 -10.95
CA ASN A 135 -0.70 -6.06 -11.00
C ASN A 135 -0.38 -6.46 -12.44
N GLU A 136 0.15 -7.67 -12.62
CA GLU A 136 0.54 -8.20 -13.93
C GLU A 136 -0.61 -8.23 -14.95
N PHE A 137 -1.86 -8.31 -14.49
CA PHE A 137 -3.03 -8.51 -15.33
C PHE A 137 -3.90 -7.25 -15.44
N HIS A 138 -4.01 -6.48 -14.36
CA HIS A 138 -4.97 -5.39 -14.23
C HIS A 138 -4.38 -4.15 -13.55
N GLU A 139 -4.92 -2.99 -13.92
CA GLU A 139 -4.64 -1.69 -13.33
C GLU A 139 -5.96 -1.06 -12.88
N TYR A 140 -6.06 -0.68 -11.61
CA TYR A 140 -7.23 0.05 -11.11
C TYR A 140 -7.17 1.52 -11.56
N VAL A 141 -8.23 1.98 -12.23
CA VAL A 141 -8.36 3.36 -12.72
C VAL A 141 -9.70 3.91 -12.22
N PRO A 142 -9.73 4.63 -11.09
CA PRO A 142 -10.97 5.23 -10.60
C PRO A 142 -11.48 6.29 -11.59
N GLY A 143 -12.80 6.35 -11.75
CA GLY A 143 -13.46 7.30 -12.64
C GLY A 143 -14.13 8.46 -11.89
N VAL A 144 -14.74 9.32 -12.69
CA VAL A 144 -15.76 10.27 -12.24
C VAL A 144 -17.01 9.98 -13.04
N SER A 145 -18.15 9.88 -12.37
CA SER A 145 -19.45 9.64 -12.98
C SER A 145 -20.45 10.71 -12.54
N VAL A 146 -21.53 10.83 -13.32
CA VAL A 146 -22.65 11.71 -13.00
C VAL A 146 -23.88 10.84 -12.83
N VAL A 147 -24.49 10.86 -11.65
CA VAL A 147 -25.70 10.09 -11.33
C VAL A 147 -26.81 11.09 -11.01
N GLY A 148 -27.72 11.28 -11.97
CA GLY A 148 -28.66 12.40 -11.93
C GLY A 148 -27.91 13.72 -12.11
N ASP A 149 -27.98 14.59 -11.10
CA ASP A 149 -27.27 15.88 -11.06
C ASP A 149 -26.02 15.83 -10.14
N GLU A 150 -25.76 14.69 -9.48
CA GLU A 150 -24.65 14.53 -8.54
C GLU A 150 -23.39 14.02 -9.26
N THR A 151 -22.26 14.69 -9.03
CA THR A 151 -20.94 14.22 -9.48
C THR A 151 -20.36 13.27 -8.43
N VAL A 152 -20.16 12.01 -8.81
CA VAL A 152 -19.62 10.96 -7.94
C VAL A 152 -18.21 10.61 -8.40
N VAL A 153 -17.24 10.78 -7.50
CA VAL A 153 -15.85 10.39 -7.71
C VAL A 153 -15.64 9.00 -7.12
N ASP A 154 -15.12 8.07 -7.92
CA ASP A 154 -14.79 6.74 -7.42
C ASP A 154 -13.65 6.82 -6.40
N PHE A 155 -13.70 5.94 -5.40
CA PHE A 155 -12.62 5.84 -4.43
C PHE A 155 -11.36 5.26 -5.08
N SER A 156 -10.21 5.78 -4.66
CA SER A 156 -8.91 5.18 -4.95
C SER A 156 -8.68 3.95 -4.06
N GLY A 157 -7.81 3.02 -4.49
CA GLY A 157 -7.45 1.84 -3.68
C GLY A 157 -6.88 2.21 -2.31
N TRP A 158 -6.12 3.32 -2.25
CA TRP A 158 -5.78 4.00 -1.01
C TRP A 158 -5.91 5.50 -1.22
N GLU A 159 -6.48 6.20 -0.23
CA GLU A 159 -6.68 7.64 -0.30
C GLU A 159 -6.65 8.28 1.07
N ARG A 160 -6.00 9.44 1.18
CA ARG A 160 -6.12 10.32 2.35
C ARG A 160 -6.15 11.79 1.94
N THR A 161 -7.11 12.52 2.51
CA THR A 161 -7.25 13.97 2.32
C THR A 161 -6.65 14.74 3.49
N TYR A 162 -5.75 15.67 3.19
CA TYR A 162 -5.09 16.52 4.15
C TYR A 162 -5.58 17.95 4.01
N ALA A 163 -5.91 18.60 5.12
CA ALA A 163 -6.10 20.03 5.18
C ALA A 163 -4.74 20.66 5.55
N LEU A 164 -4.23 21.55 4.71
CA LEU A 164 -2.92 22.17 4.85
C LEU A 164 -3.05 23.69 4.88
N ASP A 165 -2.40 24.33 5.84
CA ASP A 165 -2.24 25.78 5.88
C ASP A 165 -1.34 26.27 4.72
N PRO A 166 -1.34 27.58 4.39
CA PRO A 166 -0.46 28.15 3.37
C PRO A 166 1.02 27.82 3.61
N GLY A 167 1.69 27.25 2.61
CA GLY A 167 3.09 26.84 2.70
C GLY A 167 3.38 25.63 3.61
N GLU A 168 2.35 25.00 4.18
CA GLU A 168 2.53 23.83 5.06
C GLU A 168 3.07 22.63 4.28
N ARG A 169 3.92 21.84 4.94
CA ARG A 169 4.47 20.58 4.44
C ARG A 169 4.29 19.48 5.48
N ILE A 170 3.81 18.33 5.04
CA ILE A 170 3.69 17.12 5.88
C ILE A 170 4.48 15.97 5.27
N GLN A 171 4.96 15.07 6.13
CA GLN A 171 5.60 13.82 5.74
C GLN A 171 4.77 12.64 6.21
N VAL A 172 4.56 11.68 5.31
CA VAL A 172 3.69 10.53 5.54
C VAL A 172 4.35 9.28 4.98
N THR A 173 4.12 8.16 5.64
CA THR A 173 4.47 6.82 5.14
C THR A 173 3.18 6.06 4.88
N ILE A 174 2.99 5.59 3.64
CA ILE A 174 2.05 4.52 3.30
C ILE A 174 2.76 3.20 3.55
N ARG A 175 2.25 2.43 4.50
CA ARG A 175 2.95 1.25 5.00
C ARG A 175 2.70 0.01 4.14
N GLU A 176 3.56 -1.00 4.35
CA GLU A 176 3.47 -2.31 3.69
C GLU A 176 2.05 -2.89 3.81
N GLU A 177 1.46 -2.87 5.00
CA GLU A 177 0.11 -3.40 5.23
C GLU A 177 -1.00 -2.64 4.48
N GLU A 178 -0.83 -1.35 4.22
CA GLU A 178 -1.82 -0.54 3.50
C GLU A 178 -1.76 -0.82 2.00
N ILE A 179 -0.55 -1.01 1.46
CA ILE A 179 -0.35 -1.30 0.03
C ILE A 179 -0.69 -2.77 -0.28
N ASP A 180 -0.44 -3.67 0.67
CA ASP A 180 -0.90 -5.05 0.62
C ASP A 180 -2.44 -5.12 0.52
N GLU A 181 -3.16 -4.28 1.27
CA GLU A 181 -4.62 -4.18 1.14
C GLU A 181 -5.04 -3.71 -0.26
N VAL A 182 -4.34 -2.73 -0.86
CA VAL A 182 -4.63 -2.31 -2.25
C VAL A 182 -4.50 -3.46 -3.25
N ALA A 183 -3.55 -4.39 -3.03
CA ALA A 183 -3.42 -5.59 -3.85
C ALA A 183 -4.63 -6.52 -3.72
N VAL A 184 -5.11 -6.71 -2.48
CA VAL A 184 -6.30 -7.53 -2.18
C VAL A 184 -7.54 -6.89 -2.78
N ASP A 185 -7.73 -5.59 -2.63
CA ASP A 185 -8.88 -4.85 -3.16
C ASP A 185 -8.95 -4.99 -4.68
N LEU A 186 -7.84 -4.75 -5.38
CA LEU A 186 -7.76 -4.93 -6.83
C LEU A 186 -8.10 -6.37 -7.25
N ALA A 187 -7.55 -7.36 -6.56
CA ALA A 187 -7.86 -8.77 -6.85
C ALA A 187 -9.34 -9.10 -6.60
N THR A 188 -9.93 -8.52 -5.55
CA THR A 188 -11.32 -8.70 -5.15
C THR A 188 -12.29 -8.12 -6.16
N VAL A 189 -12.05 -6.89 -6.64
CA VAL A 189 -12.92 -6.25 -7.67
C VAL A 189 -12.81 -6.97 -9.01
N VAL A 190 -11.60 -7.39 -9.41
CA VAL A 190 -11.39 -8.16 -10.64
C VAL A 190 -12.06 -9.54 -10.58
N ASN A 191 -12.18 -10.12 -9.38
CA ASN A 191 -12.88 -11.38 -9.17
C ASN A 191 -14.41 -11.22 -9.05
N GLY A 192 -14.95 -10.06 -9.45
CA GLY A 192 -16.38 -9.85 -9.64
C GLY A 192 -17.14 -9.44 -8.38
N ALA A 193 -16.48 -8.78 -7.43
CA ALA A 193 -17.20 -8.10 -6.35
C ALA A 193 -18.18 -7.07 -6.93
N PRO A 194 -19.45 -7.05 -6.48
CA PRO A 194 -20.52 -6.30 -7.16
C PRO A 194 -20.41 -4.76 -6.99
N ASN A 195 -19.73 -4.28 -5.95
CA ASN A 195 -19.57 -2.85 -5.70
C ASN A 195 -18.09 -2.54 -5.44
N SER A 196 -17.41 -2.03 -6.48
CA SER A 196 -15.98 -1.72 -6.41
C SER A 196 -15.69 -0.63 -5.37
N ASN A 197 -16.50 0.43 -5.34
CA ASN A 197 -16.36 1.52 -4.37
C ASN A 197 -16.52 1.04 -2.93
N GLN A 198 -17.36 0.04 -2.66
CA GLN A 198 -17.43 -0.58 -1.34
C GLN A 198 -16.14 -1.34 -1.00
N VAL A 199 -15.54 -2.03 -1.97
CA VAL A 199 -14.31 -2.81 -1.76
C VAL A 199 -13.14 -1.90 -1.44
N VAL A 200 -12.92 -0.85 -2.24
CA VAL A 200 -11.79 0.08 -2.08
C VAL A 200 -12.04 1.24 -1.09
N PHE A 201 -13.20 1.25 -0.42
CA PHE A 201 -13.51 2.33 0.51
C PHE A 201 -12.51 2.31 1.67
N PHE A 202 -11.86 3.42 1.98
CA PHE A 202 -10.78 3.48 2.98
C PHE A 202 -11.13 2.98 4.40
N GLN A 203 -12.42 2.84 4.75
CA GLN A 203 -12.86 2.23 6.02
C GLN A 203 -13.22 0.75 5.89
N ASN A 204 -13.46 0.27 4.68
CA ASN A 204 -13.67 -1.14 4.38
C ASN A 204 -12.32 -1.72 3.96
N GLN A 205 -11.78 -2.60 4.79
CA GLN A 205 -10.66 -3.43 4.38
C GLN A 205 -11.27 -4.73 3.85
N SER A 206 -11.20 -4.98 2.55
CA SER A 206 -11.70 -6.21 1.93
C SER A 206 -11.14 -7.47 2.60
N SER A 207 -9.91 -7.41 3.11
CA SER A 207 -9.31 -8.50 3.89
C SER A 207 -10.02 -8.78 5.22
N HIS A 208 -10.82 -7.85 5.73
CA HIS A 208 -11.53 -7.94 7.01
C HIS A 208 -13.06 -7.80 6.91
N ASP A 209 -13.60 -7.27 5.82
CA ASP A 209 -15.04 -7.12 5.59
C ASP A 209 -15.65 -8.46 5.12
N PRO A 210 -16.53 -9.10 5.92
CA PRO A 210 -17.15 -10.36 5.54
C PRO A 210 -17.94 -10.32 4.22
N ARG A 211 -18.37 -9.12 3.79
CA ARG A 211 -19.10 -8.92 2.52
C ARG A 211 -18.17 -9.03 1.31
N SER A 212 -16.90 -8.70 1.47
CA SER A 212 -15.90 -8.69 0.40
C SER A 212 -15.03 -9.94 0.39
N GLN A 213 -14.79 -10.54 1.57
CA GLN A 213 -13.92 -11.73 1.72
C GLN A 213 -14.26 -12.91 0.81
N MET A 214 -15.55 -13.12 0.53
CA MET A 214 -16.00 -14.21 -0.36
C MET A 214 -15.61 -14.01 -1.83
N TYR A 215 -15.19 -12.80 -2.20
CA TYR A 215 -14.72 -12.43 -3.53
C TYR A 215 -13.19 -12.35 -3.61
N ILE A 216 -12.45 -12.53 -2.52
CA ILE A 216 -10.99 -12.59 -2.59
C ILE A 216 -10.60 -13.88 -3.33
N PRO A 217 -9.87 -13.80 -4.46
CA PRO A 217 -9.46 -15.00 -5.18
C PRO A 217 -8.43 -15.82 -4.37
N PRO A 218 -8.29 -17.13 -4.63
CA PRO A 218 -7.34 -17.98 -3.91
C PRO A 218 -5.89 -17.52 -4.00
N ILE A 219 -5.54 -16.84 -5.10
CA ILE A 219 -4.22 -16.26 -5.34
C ILE A 219 -4.42 -14.77 -5.63
N VAL A 220 -3.77 -13.92 -4.85
CA VAL A 220 -3.70 -12.48 -5.08
C VAL A 220 -2.38 -12.17 -5.78
N PRO A 221 -2.38 -11.63 -7.00
CA PRO A 221 -1.16 -11.15 -7.66
C PRO A 221 -0.51 -10.04 -6.85
N ALA A 222 0.82 -10.01 -6.80
CA ALA A 222 1.55 -8.87 -6.25
C ALA A 222 1.35 -7.62 -7.13
N LEU A 223 1.52 -6.44 -6.53
CA LEU A 223 1.55 -5.19 -7.28
C LEU A 223 2.90 -5.02 -7.97
N VAL A 224 2.90 -5.05 -9.30
CA VAL A 224 4.08 -4.77 -10.13
C VAL A 224 4.28 -3.27 -10.38
N GLY A 225 3.37 -2.44 -9.87
CA GLY A 225 3.44 -1.00 -9.90
C GLY A 225 2.28 -0.38 -9.12
N VAL A 226 2.34 0.94 -9.00
CA VAL A 226 1.27 1.76 -8.43
C VAL A 226 1.06 2.99 -9.28
N ARG A 227 -0.14 3.54 -9.23
CA ARG A 227 -0.47 4.85 -9.78
C ARG A 227 -0.68 5.79 -8.61
N LEU A 228 0.30 6.67 -8.40
CA LEU A 228 0.29 7.67 -7.34
C LEU A 228 -0.30 8.97 -7.88
N GLY A 229 -1.14 9.65 -7.10
CA GLY A 229 -1.82 10.84 -7.56
C GLY A 229 -2.01 11.93 -6.52
N LEU A 230 -2.25 13.14 -7.02
CA LEU A 230 -2.77 14.28 -6.28
C LEU A 230 -4.16 14.61 -6.83
N ARG A 231 -5.15 14.69 -5.93
CA ARG A 231 -6.51 15.08 -6.27
C ARG A 231 -6.96 16.28 -5.44
N ILE A 232 -7.58 17.26 -6.09
CA ILE A 232 -8.28 18.37 -5.44
C ILE A 232 -9.71 18.38 -5.95
N GLU A 233 -10.65 18.43 -5.01
CA GLU A 233 -12.07 18.59 -5.25
C GLU A 233 -12.43 20.04 -4.92
N ALA A 234 -12.80 20.81 -5.95
CA ALA A 234 -13.14 22.21 -5.86
C ALA A 234 -14.61 22.44 -6.22
N GLY A 235 -15.19 23.52 -5.71
CA GLY A 235 -16.58 23.87 -6.02
C GLY A 235 -16.80 24.27 -7.47
N GLU A 236 -18.07 24.50 -7.82
CA GLU A 236 -18.51 25.01 -9.12
C GLU A 236 -17.68 26.22 -9.58
N GLY A 237 -17.28 26.20 -10.85
CA GLY A 237 -16.61 27.32 -11.51
C GLY A 237 -15.10 27.42 -11.30
N ALA A 238 -14.48 26.46 -10.59
CA ALA A 238 -13.02 26.37 -10.54
C ALA A 238 -12.46 26.04 -11.94
N THR A 239 -11.52 26.85 -12.43
CA THR A 239 -10.92 26.66 -13.76
C THR A 239 -9.47 26.21 -13.73
N GLU A 240 -8.82 26.31 -12.58
CA GLU A 240 -7.40 26.02 -12.39
C GLU A 240 -7.19 25.37 -11.02
N ALA A 241 -6.28 24.39 -10.94
CA ALA A 241 -5.93 23.74 -9.69
C ALA A 241 -5.09 24.69 -8.82
N PRO A 242 -5.36 24.78 -7.52
CA PRO A 242 -4.41 25.36 -6.57
C PRO A 242 -3.05 24.67 -6.64
N PRO A 243 -1.93 25.41 -6.57
CA PRO A 243 -0.60 24.82 -6.68
C PRO A 243 -0.30 23.93 -5.47
N ALA A 244 0.02 22.68 -5.74
CA ALA A 244 0.43 21.70 -4.73
C ALA A 244 1.48 20.75 -5.30
N ALA A 245 2.32 20.18 -4.44
CA ALA A 245 3.37 19.25 -4.83
C ALA A 245 3.47 18.05 -3.90
N LEU A 246 3.79 16.89 -4.48
CA LEU A 246 4.07 15.62 -3.83
C LEU A 246 5.46 15.14 -4.27
N GLU A 247 6.32 14.87 -3.31
CA GLU A 247 7.62 14.22 -3.52
C GLU A 247 7.57 12.85 -2.84
N ALA A 248 7.79 11.75 -3.57
CA ALA A 248 7.64 10.39 -3.07
C ALA A 248 8.87 9.53 -3.31
N VAL A 249 9.13 8.60 -2.38
CA VAL A 249 10.13 7.55 -2.45
C VAL A 249 9.44 6.22 -2.20
N VAL A 250 9.42 5.38 -3.23
CA VAL A 250 8.98 3.98 -3.18
C VAL A 250 10.17 3.09 -2.80
N ARG A 251 9.97 2.24 -1.81
CA ARG A 251 10.93 1.26 -1.33
C ARG A 251 10.35 -0.14 -1.43
N VAL A 252 11.18 -1.10 -1.82
CA VAL A 252 10.75 -2.51 -1.96
C VAL A 252 11.61 -3.44 -1.14
N ARG A 253 10.98 -4.26 -0.30
CA ARG A 253 11.61 -5.35 0.45
C ARG A 253 11.25 -6.66 -0.24
N ASP A 254 12.24 -7.29 -0.86
CA ASP A 254 12.03 -8.45 -1.74
C ASP A 254 12.87 -9.64 -1.25
N PRO A 255 12.31 -10.49 -0.36
CA PRO A 255 12.99 -11.68 0.14
C PRO A 255 13.07 -12.82 -0.88
N GLU A 256 12.28 -12.79 -1.96
CA GLU A 256 12.16 -13.87 -2.96
C GLU A 256 12.87 -13.55 -4.28
N ASP A 257 13.73 -12.50 -4.32
CA ASP A 257 14.50 -12.07 -5.49
C ASP A 257 13.65 -11.91 -6.77
N ARG A 258 12.46 -11.31 -6.61
CA ARG A 258 11.51 -10.97 -7.68
C ARG A 258 11.77 -9.62 -8.32
N VAL A 259 12.50 -8.72 -7.66
CA VAL A 259 12.75 -7.35 -8.06
C VAL A 259 14.23 -7.21 -8.38
N VAL A 260 14.54 -6.69 -9.56
CA VAL A 260 15.93 -6.56 -10.00
C VAL A 260 16.64 -5.45 -9.23
N GLY A 261 17.95 -5.66 -9.03
CA GLY A 261 18.82 -4.65 -8.44
C GLY A 261 19.01 -3.45 -9.37
N THR A 262 19.60 -2.39 -8.83
CA THR A 262 19.94 -1.20 -9.64
C THR A 262 20.91 -1.56 -10.77
N GLY A 263 20.54 -1.24 -12.01
CA GLY A 263 21.38 -1.43 -13.21
C GLY A 263 21.11 -2.71 -13.99
N GLU A 264 20.19 -3.55 -13.53
CA GLU A 264 19.66 -4.69 -14.28
C GLU A 264 18.43 -4.27 -15.11
N GLU A 265 18.21 -4.93 -16.25
CA GLU A 265 17.07 -4.62 -17.13
C GLU A 265 15.80 -5.25 -16.54
N PRO A 266 14.78 -4.44 -16.18
CA PRO A 266 13.54 -4.95 -15.64
C PRO A 266 12.73 -5.66 -16.72
N TRP A 267 11.83 -6.54 -16.29
CA TRP A 267 10.89 -7.19 -17.18
C TRP A 267 9.92 -6.19 -17.80
N VAL A 268 9.84 -6.20 -19.13
CA VAL A 268 8.76 -5.51 -19.84
C VAL A 268 7.48 -6.33 -19.69
N LEU A 269 6.70 -5.99 -18.66
CA LEU A 269 5.40 -6.58 -18.42
C LEU A 269 4.44 -6.28 -19.59
N PRO A 270 3.53 -7.22 -19.93
CA PRO A 270 2.39 -6.89 -20.77
C PRO A 270 1.61 -5.71 -20.19
N GLN A 271 1.01 -4.89 -21.05
CA GLN A 271 0.15 -3.81 -20.59
C GLN A 271 -1.05 -4.41 -19.84
N PRO A 272 -1.24 -4.10 -18.55
CA PRO A 272 -2.38 -4.61 -17.80
C PRO A 272 -3.69 -4.04 -18.34
N ALA A 273 -4.77 -4.83 -18.27
CA ALA A 273 -6.11 -4.37 -18.59
C ALA A 273 -6.57 -3.33 -17.55
N GLN A 274 -7.13 -2.23 -18.01
CA GLN A 274 -7.69 -1.24 -17.09
C GLN A 274 -9.01 -1.75 -16.51
N PHE A 275 -9.13 -1.66 -15.20
CA PHE A 275 -10.37 -1.86 -14.48
C PHE A 275 -10.86 -0.51 -13.96
N ALA A 276 -12.06 -0.11 -14.37
CA ALA A 276 -12.76 1.04 -13.83
C ALA A 276 -14.09 0.56 -13.22
N PRO A 277 -14.52 1.12 -12.09
CA PRO A 277 -15.84 0.84 -11.53
C PRO A 277 -16.94 1.04 -12.57
N VAL A 278 -17.91 0.13 -12.58
CA VAL A 278 -19.10 0.27 -13.42
C VAL A 278 -20.12 1.11 -12.65
N VAL A 279 -20.60 2.18 -13.27
CA VAL A 279 -21.72 2.98 -12.74
C VAL A 279 -22.97 2.11 -12.79
N VAL A 280 -23.54 1.80 -11.62
CA VAL A 280 -24.84 1.14 -11.53
C VAL A 280 -25.89 2.25 -11.46
N GLU A 281 -26.61 2.46 -12.55
CA GLU A 281 -27.81 3.30 -12.51
C GLU A 281 -28.85 2.60 -11.62
N GLU A 282 -29.32 3.26 -10.56
CA GLU A 282 -30.46 2.76 -9.79
C GLU A 282 -31.72 2.84 -10.67
N GLU A 283 -32.26 1.69 -11.09
CA GLU A 283 -33.56 1.59 -11.80
C GLU A 283 -34.77 1.90 -10.90
#